data_AF-A0A947WES2-F1
#
_entry.id   AF-A0A947WES2-F1
#
_cell.length_a   1.000
_cell.length_b   1.000
_cell.length_c   1.000
_cell.angle_alpha   90.00
_cell.angle_beta   90.00
_cell.angle_gamma   90.00
#
_symmetry.space_group_name_H-M   'P 1'
#
loop_
_entity.id
_entity.type
_entity.pdbx_description
1 polymer ?
#
loop_
_entity_poly.entity_id
_entity_poly.type
_entity_poly.pdbx_seq_one_letter_code
_entity_poly.pdbx_strand_id
1 'polypeptide(L)'
;MKSAGKTRALVAAASALVVLAGCHEYEARVEIRPDGSGTRTVIFSPELDEALSEAEMHRIFVVSPDEGWVRVEDEQGKARFRRTVTSATPDGWAALGGDVRLFSRTDDRDGRKGPAGLRNDVSLETGRIDGGRTFTYRERLRWDGLKRDLIDLMAGVYERCVVAAWPGLPDVFVAELRGLYRGHLTQTWERVPLSDQKDDFLDILVSAMTPDVEELVSRRNAAVDPVELVDLGVAVIEDEDSQVEGIIERDLMGVAQAFVSSLKLSVEMPGEIIDTNGTVDDEGAVAWTVGLLEPMDKHVELVVRSLVRD
;
A
#
# COMPACT_ATOMS: atom_id res chain seq x y z
N MET A 1 -19.59 35.82 -4.19
CA MET A 1 -18.71 35.40 -5.29
C MET A 1 -18.03 34.11 -4.84
N LYS A 2 -18.31 33.02 -5.55
CA LYS A 2 -17.79 31.67 -5.27
C LYS A 2 -16.28 31.65 -5.58
N SER A 3 -15.45 31.44 -4.56
CA SER A 3 -14.07 31.00 -4.77
C SER A 3 -14.09 29.47 -4.83
N ALA A 4 -13.80 28.95 -6.01
CA ALA A 4 -13.50 27.55 -6.23
C ALA A 4 -11.98 27.36 -6.07
N GLY A 5 -11.55 26.73 -5.00
CA GLY A 5 -10.27 26.03 -4.85
C GLY A 5 -10.61 24.78 -4.03
N LYS A 6 -10.67 23.58 -4.60
CA LYS A 6 -9.57 22.71 -5.05
C LYS A 6 -8.50 22.53 -3.97
N THR A 7 -7.97 21.31 -3.95
CA THR A 7 -6.84 20.78 -3.15
C THR A 7 -7.40 20.10 -1.89
N ARG A 8 -7.43 18.75 -1.73
CA ARG A 8 -6.54 17.61 -2.03
C ARG A 8 -5.28 17.63 -1.15
N ALA A 9 -5.25 16.88 -0.05
CA ALA A 9 -4.04 16.72 0.79
C ALA A 9 -3.64 15.24 0.86
N LEU A 10 -4.41 14.40 1.54
CA LEU A 10 -4.15 12.96 1.56
C LEU A 10 -4.56 12.25 0.26
N VAL A 11 -5.62 12.77 -0.37
CA VAL A 11 -5.99 12.43 -1.76
C VAL A 11 -5.12 13.22 -2.76
N ALA A 12 -4.41 14.31 -2.43
CA ALA A 12 -3.42 14.89 -3.37
C ALA A 12 -2.14 14.11 -3.42
N ALA A 13 -1.61 13.66 -2.28
CA ALA A 13 -0.46 12.75 -2.29
C ALA A 13 -0.80 11.51 -3.14
N ALA A 14 -2.04 11.01 -3.05
CA ALA A 14 -2.52 9.93 -3.91
C ALA A 14 -2.86 10.33 -5.36
N SER A 15 -3.31 11.56 -5.64
CA SER A 15 -3.91 11.94 -6.96
C SER A 15 -3.10 12.94 -7.79
N ALA A 16 -2.10 13.63 -7.22
CA ALA A 16 -1.13 14.41 -7.98
C ALA A 16 -0.02 13.51 -8.57
N LEU A 17 0.16 12.30 -8.00
CA LEU A 17 1.09 11.28 -8.49
C LEU A 17 0.52 10.41 -9.63
N VAL A 18 -0.78 10.47 -9.90
CA VAL A 18 -1.47 9.63 -10.93
C VAL A 18 -1.25 10.12 -12.37
N VAL A 19 -0.60 11.28 -12.58
CA VAL A 19 -0.30 11.78 -13.96
C VAL A 19 1.14 11.50 -14.39
N LEU A 20 1.96 10.89 -13.51
CA LEU A 20 3.25 10.32 -13.90
C LEU A 20 3.08 8.81 -13.99
N ALA A 21 3.34 8.23 -15.17
CA ALA A 21 3.57 6.80 -15.27
C ALA A 21 4.64 6.41 -14.23
N GLY A 22 4.33 5.43 -13.38
CA GLY A 22 5.00 5.20 -12.10
C GLY A 22 6.53 5.07 -12.17
N CYS A 23 7.20 5.71 -11.23
CA CYS A 23 8.65 5.75 -11.11
C CYS A 23 9.24 4.38 -10.76
N HIS A 24 8.51 3.47 -10.13
CA HIS A 24 9.00 2.11 -9.90
C HIS A 24 8.00 1.09 -10.40
N GLU A 25 8.51 0.08 -11.11
CA GLU A 25 7.66 -0.88 -11.78
C GLU A 25 8.09 -2.31 -11.49
N TYR A 26 7.16 -3.10 -10.98
CA TYR A 26 7.23 -4.55 -11.04
C TYR A 26 6.55 -5.02 -12.31
N GLU A 27 7.26 -5.80 -13.12
CA GLU A 27 6.71 -6.53 -14.24
C GLU A 27 6.77 -8.03 -13.92
N ALA A 28 5.61 -8.63 -13.67
CA ALA A 28 5.46 -10.07 -13.44
C ALA A 28 4.86 -10.74 -14.66
N ARG A 29 5.58 -11.72 -15.22
CA ARG A 29 5.12 -12.58 -16.30
C ARG A 29 4.99 -14.01 -15.80
N VAL A 30 3.83 -14.60 -16.04
CA VAL A 30 3.46 -15.93 -15.57
C VAL A 30 3.07 -16.79 -16.77
N GLU A 31 3.68 -17.96 -16.90
CA GLU A 31 3.33 -18.97 -17.91
C GLU A 31 2.89 -20.23 -17.18
N ILE A 32 1.65 -20.67 -17.40
CA ILE A 32 1.11 -21.93 -16.86
C ILE A 32 0.92 -22.93 -17.99
N ARG A 33 1.43 -24.15 -17.79
CA ARG A 33 1.35 -25.24 -18.76
C ARG A 33 0.15 -26.16 -18.53
N PRO A 34 -0.26 -26.96 -19.52
CA PRO A 34 -1.40 -27.89 -19.39
C PRO A 34 -1.26 -28.96 -18.30
N ASP A 35 -0.06 -29.21 -17.78
CA ASP A 35 0.15 -30.10 -16.65
C ASP A 35 -0.03 -29.39 -15.29
N GLY A 36 -0.02 -28.06 -15.26
CA GLY A 36 -0.06 -27.20 -14.06
C GLY A 36 1.32 -26.77 -13.56
N SER A 37 2.39 -27.18 -14.24
CA SER A 37 3.72 -26.59 -14.06
C SER A 37 3.78 -25.22 -14.72
N GLY A 38 4.82 -24.45 -14.43
CA GLY A 38 5.01 -23.17 -15.10
C GLY A 38 6.17 -22.35 -14.56
N THR A 39 6.27 -21.14 -15.09
CA THR A 39 7.35 -20.20 -14.76
C THR A 39 6.75 -18.88 -14.36
N ARG A 40 7.31 -18.25 -13.32
CA ARG A 40 7.05 -16.87 -12.96
C ARG A 40 8.35 -16.09 -13.04
N THR A 41 8.34 -15.02 -13.82
CA THR A 41 9.46 -14.07 -13.91
C THR A 41 8.99 -12.73 -13.43
N VAL A 42 9.68 -12.16 -12.43
CA VAL A 42 9.46 -10.80 -11.97
C VAL A 42 10.68 -9.97 -12.30
N ILE A 43 10.45 -8.78 -12.84
CA ILE A 43 11.44 -7.76 -13.06
C ILE A 43 11.04 -6.53 -12.27
N PHE A 44 11.89 -6.09 -11.36
CA PHE A 44 11.77 -4.79 -10.71
C PHE A 44 12.65 -3.78 -11.46
N SER A 45 12.02 -2.73 -11.96
CA SER A 45 12.66 -1.63 -12.69
C SER A 45 12.56 -0.36 -11.84
N PRO A 46 13.66 0.06 -11.20
CA PRO A 46 13.68 1.36 -10.54
C PRO A 46 13.82 2.48 -11.57
N GLU A 47 13.07 3.58 -11.44
CA GLU A 47 13.44 4.84 -12.08
C GLU A 47 14.61 5.44 -11.31
N LEU A 48 15.65 5.78 -12.08
CA LEU A 48 16.95 6.18 -11.59
C LEU A 48 17.11 7.71 -11.57
N ASP A 49 16.03 8.46 -11.33
CA ASP A 49 16.17 9.87 -10.94
C ASP A 49 16.40 9.93 -9.42
N GLU A 50 17.65 9.61 -9.05
CA GLU A 50 18.38 9.96 -7.82
C GLU A 50 17.82 9.60 -6.42
N ALA A 51 16.60 9.10 -6.24
CA ALA A 51 16.01 9.04 -4.89
C ALA A 51 16.50 7.90 -3.99
N LEU A 52 16.92 6.74 -4.52
CA LEU A 52 17.32 5.58 -3.71
C LEU A 52 18.65 4.98 -4.15
N SER A 53 19.54 4.74 -3.18
CA SER A 53 20.71 3.90 -3.39
C SER A 53 20.32 2.43 -3.59
N GLU A 54 21.18 1.65 -4.24
CA GLU A 54 20.97 0.21 -4.41
C GLU A 54 20.78 -0.53 -3.08
N ALA A 55 21.48 -0.10 -2.03
CA ALA A 55 21.31 -0.64 -0.69
C ALA A 55 19.92 -0.35 -0.10
N GLU A 56 19.35 0.82 -0.37
CA GLU A 56 17.99 1.15 0.03
C GLU A 56 16.96 0.38 -0.79
N MET A 57 17.18 0.20 -2.10
CA MET A 57 16.31 -0.65 -2.93
C MET A 57 16.26 -2.09 -2.40
N HIS A 58 17.42 -2.69 -2.09
CA HIS A 58 17.50 -4.01 -1.49
C HIS A 58 16.74 -4.11 -0.15
N ARG A 59 16.75 -3.05 0.66
CA ARG A 59 16.06 -3.05 1.96
C ARG A 59 14.56 -2.84 1.84
N ILE A 60 14.12 -1.88 1.03
CA ILE A 60 12.69 -1.52 0.93
C ILE A 60 11.95 -2.53 0.05
N PHE A 61 12.47 -2.81 -1.14
CA PHE A 61 11.82 -3.68 -2.15
C PHE A 61 12.22 -5.15 -2.04
N VAL A 62 13.21 -5.48 -1.20
CA VAL A 62 13.63 -6.87 -0.94
C VAL A 62 14.10 -7.58 -2.22
N VAL A 63 14.84 -6.84 -3.06
CA VAL A 63 15.35 -7.28 -4.37
C VAL A 63 16.83 -7.70 -4.36
N SER A 64 17.34 -8.17 -3.21
CA SER A 64 18.74 -8.54 -3.04
C SER A 64 19.11 -9.92 -3.59
N PRO A 65 20.40 -10.16 -3.93
CA PRO A 65 20.88 -11.48 -4.35
C PRO A 65 20.59 -12.63 -3.39
N ASP A 66 20.63 -12.37 -2.08
CA ASP A 66 20.34 -13.37 -1.04
C ASP A 66 18.89 -13.86 -1.08
N GLU A 67 17.99 -13.09 -1.70
CA GLU A 67 16.57 -13.39 -1.89
C GLU A 67 16.30 -14.00 -3.30
N GLY A 68 17.36 -14.35 -4.02
CA GLY A 68 17.30 -14.99 -5.35
C GLY A 68 17.13 -14.03 -6.52
N TRP A 69 17.35 -12.73 -6.31
CA TRP A 69 17.32 -11.74 -7.38
C TRP A 69 18.67 -11.61 -8.10
N VAL A 70 18.61 -11.39 -9.40
CA VAL A 70 19.78 -11.16 -10.25
C VAL A 70 19.71 -9.74 -10.78
N ARG A 71 20.75 -8.95 -10.53
CA ARG A 71 20.90 -7.65 -11.18
C ARG A 71 21.17 -7.85 -12.67
N VAL A 72 20.34 -7.25 -13.51
CA VAL A 72 20.48 -7.20 -14.96
C VAL A 72 20.51 -5.73 -15.40
N GLU A 73 20.97 -5.47 -16.62
CA GLU A 73 20.95 -4.14 -17.21
C GLU A 73 20.05 -4.17 -18.45
N ASP A 74 19.29 -3.10 -18.66
CA ASP A 74 18.54 -2.94 -19.90
C ASP A 74 19.39 -2.37 -21.04
N GLU A 75 18.78 -2.22 -22.21
CA GLU A 75 19.46 -1.70 -23.41
C GLU A 75 20.01 -0.28 -23.23
N GLN A 76 19.51 0.47 -22.25
CA GLN A 76 19.94 1.82 -21.90
C GLN A 76 20.97 1.82 -20.76
N GLY A 77 21.40 0.64 -20.28
CA GLY A 77 22.33 0.49 -19.17
C GLY A 77 21.71 0.76 -17.79
N LYS A 78 20.37 0.82 -17.68
CA LYS A 78 19.71 1.00 -16.38
C LYS A 78 19.64 -0.33 -15.65
N ALA A 79 19.95 -0.29 -14.35
CA ALA A 79 19.87 -1.45 -13.49
C ALA A 79 18.42 -1.92 -13.32
N ARG A 80 18.19 -3.22 -13.44
CA ARG A 80 16.93 -3.90 -13.10
C ARG A 80 17.25 -5.12 -12.27
N PHE A 81 16.27 -5.60 -11.52
CA PHE A 81 16.41 -6.80 -10.70
C PHE A 81 15.44 -7.83 -11.23
N ARG A 82 15.95 -9.02 -11.59
CA ARG A 82 15.16 -10.10 -12.15
C ARG A 82 15.17 -11.30 -11.23
N ARG A 83 13.99 -11.89 -11.00
CA ARG A 83 13.84 -13.19 -10.35
C ARG A 83 12.98 -14.08 -11.22
N THR A 84 13.48 -15.27 -11.54
CA THR A 84 12.73 -16.28 -12.30
C THR A 84 12.66 -17.55 -11.46
N VAL A 85 11.45 -18.03 -11.21
CA VAL A 85 11.20 -19.26 -10.44
C VAL A 85 10.27 -20.16 -11.23
N THR A 86 10.55 -21.46 -11.19
CA THR A 86 9.75 -22.49 -11.86
C THR A 86 9.01 -23.31 -10.81
N SER A 87 7.71 -23.50 -10.99
CA SER A 87 6.94 -24.48 -10.23
C SER A 87 6.74 -25.73 -11.06
N ALA A 88 7.09 -26.90 -10.50
CA ALA A 88 6.88 -28.19 -11.15
C ALA A 88 5.45 -28.74 -10.96
N THR A 89 4.66 -28.17 -10.04
CA THR A 89 3.33 -28.67 -9.67
C THR A 89 2.36 -27.53 -9.33
N PRO A 90 1.04 -27.74 -9.40
CA PRO A 90 0.06 -26.75 -8.95
C PRO A 90 0.28 -26.26 -7.51
N ASP A 91 0.57 -27.16 -6.58
CA ASP A 91 0.76 -26.80 -5.16
C ASP A 91 2.03 -25.97 -4.93
N GLY A 92 3.04 -26.13 -5.79
CA GLY A 92 4.29 -25.38 -5.72
C GLY A 92 4.14 -23.88 -5.97
N TRP A 93 3.02 -23.43 -6.56
CA TRP A 93 2.77 -22.01 -6.83
C TRP A 93 2.65 -21.17 -5.56
N ALA A 94 2.20 -21.76 -4.44
CA ALA A 94 2.10 -21.05 -3.16
C ALA A 94 3.47 -20.58 -2.63
N ALA A 95 4.55 -21.29 -2.98
CA ALA A 95 5.91 -20.91 -2.61
C ALA A 95 6.45 -19.71 -3.42
N LEU A 96 5.74 -19.27 -4.47
CA LEU A 96 6.08 -18.11 -5.29
C LEU A 96 5.47 -16.79 -4.78
N GLY A 97 4.72 -16.84 -3.68
CA GLY A 97 4.32 -15.65 -2.93
C GLY A 97 5.52 -14.95 -2.29
N GLY A 98 5.38 -13.65 -2.03
CA GLY A 98 6.43 -12.82 -1.43
C GLY A 98 7.49 -12.34 -2.42
N ASP A 99 7.29 -12.51 -3.72
CA ASP A 99 8.20 -11.95 -4.73
C ASP A 99 7.96 -10.45 -4.97
N VAL A 100 6.74 -9.96 -4.71
CA VAL A 100 6.45 -8.52 -4.69
C VAL A 100 6.37 -8.13 -3.22
N ARG A 101 7.45 -7.54 -2.71
CA ARG A 101 7.57 -7.10 -1.32
C ARG A 101 7.93 -5.63 -1.25
N LEU A 102 7.40 -4.96 -0.23
CA LEU A 102 7.75 -3.59 0.08
C LEU A 102 7.61 -3.35 1.58
N PHE A 103 8.67 -2.98 2.28
CA PHE A 103 8.58 -2.59 3.68
C PHE A 103 8.31 -1.10 3.81
N SER A 104 7.42 -0.71 4.71
CA SER A 104 7.07 0.69 4.97
C SER A 104 8.27 1.50 5.49
N ARG A 105 9.22 0.87 6.18
CA ARG A 105 10.40 1.50 6.80
C ARG A 105 11.68 0.71 6.50
N THR A 106 12.81 1.41 6.47
CA THR A 106 14.16 0.83 6.31
C THR A 106 14.81 0.39 7.62
N ASP A 107 14.37 0.96 8.74
CA ASP A 107 15.00 0.76 10.04
C ASP A 107 14.08 -0.05 10.97
N ASP A 108 14.51 -1.27 11.32
CA ASP A 108 13.95 -2.07 12.42
C ASP A 108 14.49 -1.56 13.77
N ARG A 109 14.31 -0.26 14.03
CA ARG A 109 15.02 0.43 15.11
C ARG A 109 14.62 0.02 16.53
N ASP A 110 13.53 -0.74 16.73
CA ASP A 110 12.97 -0.91 18.08
C ASP A 110 12.44 -2.31 18.45
N GLY A 111 12.67 -3.36 17.64
CA GLY A 111 12.26 -4.72 18.00
C GLY A 111 10.75 -4.88 18.27
N ARG A 112 9.93 -3.91 17.87
CA ARG A 112 8.48 -4.02 17.80
C ARG A 112 8.15 -4.72 16.48
N LYS A 113 7.10 -5.56 16.51
CA LYS A 113 6.50 -6.28 15.35
C LYS A 113 6.95 -5.68 14.02
N GLY A 114 7.66 -6.48 13.21
CA GLY A 114 8.37 -6.04 12.01
C GLY A 114 7.60 -5.06 11.13
N PRO A 115 8.32 -4.22 10.34
CA PRO A 115 7.76 -3.10 9.62
C PRO A 115 6.54 -3.52 8.80
N ALA A 116 5.53 -2.64 8.71
CA ALA A 116 4.41 -2.91 7.84
C ALA A 116 4.91 -3.23 6.43
N GLY A 117 4.30 -4.22 5.79
CA GLY A 117 4.83 -4.76 4.55
C GLY A 117 3.74 -5.05 3.53
N LEU A 118 3.97 -4.66 2.29
CA LEU A 118 3.26 -5.20 1.15
C LEU A 118 3.79 -6.62 0.88
N ARG A 119 2.89 -7.55 0.63
CA ARG A 119 3.22 -8.86 0.06
C ARG A 119 2.16 -9.32 -0.94
N ASN A 120 2.60 -10.14 -1.88
CA ASN A 120 1.72 -10.93 -2.73
C ASN A 120 1.63 -12.39 -2.24
N ASP A 121 0.43 -12.96 -2.26
CA ASP A 121 0.17 -14.39 -2.06
C ASP A 121 -0.30 -14.97 -3.41
N VAL A 122 0.31 -16.07 -3.88
CA VAL A 122 0.04 -16.69 -5.19
C VAL A 122 -0.55 -18.09 -5.02
N SER A 123 -1.47 -18.50 -5.90
CA SER A 123 -2.01 -19.86 -5.92
C SER A 123 -2.44 -20.29 -7.31
N LEU A 124 -2.33 -21.60 -7.60
CA LEU A 124 -2.88 -22.23 -8.79
C LEU A 124 -3.76 -23.41 -8.37
N GLU A 125 -5.06 -23.29 -8.59
CA GLU A 125 -6.02 -24.37 -8.36
C GLU A 125 -6.28 -25.12 -9.68
N THR A 126 -6.43 -26.45 -9.60
CA THR A 126 -6.82 -27.25 -10.77
C THR A 126 -8.12 -27.99 -10.48
N GLY A 127 -8.99 -28.09 -11.48
CA GLY A 127 -10.29 -28.71 -11.37
C GLY A 127 -10.67 -29.48 -12.63
N ARG A 128 -11.82 -30.13 -12.58
CA ARG A 128 -12.46 -30.78 -13.74
C ARG A 128 -13.89 -30.30 -13.85
N ILE A 129 -14.31 -30.07 -15.09
CA ILE A 129 -15.71 -29.83 -15.45
C ILE A 129 -16.07 -30.74 -16.62
N ASP A 130 -17.36 -30.89 -16.93
CA ASP A 130 -17.80 -31.64 -18.10
C ASP A 130 -17.16 -31.04 -19.36
N GLY A 131 -16.31 -31.83 -20.04
CA GLY A 131 -15.63 -31.43 -21.26
C GLY A 131 -14.21 -30.88 -21.10
N GLY A 132 -13.59 -30.92 -19.90
CA GLY A 132 -12.16 -30.66 -19.79
C GLY A 132 -11.61 -30.38 -18.39
N ARG A 133 -10.34 -29.97 -18.34
CA ARG A 133 -9.60 -29.57 -17.13
C ARG A 133 -9.61 -28.05 -16.98
N THR A 134 -9.83 -27.54 -15.77
CA THR A 134 -9.76 -26.10 -15.48
C THR A 134 -8.54 -25.75 -14.64
N PHE A 135 -8.03 -24.54 -14.86
CA PHE A 135 -6.96 -23.93 -14.08
C PHE A 135 -7.43 -22.58 -13.56
N THR A 136 -7.17 -22.26 -12.29
CA THR A 136 -7.45 -20.94 -11.71
C THR A 136 -6.19 -20.40 -11.08
N TYR A 137 -5.59 -19.41 -11.73
CA TYR A 137 -4.49 -18.63 -11.15
C TYR A 137 -5.08 -17.49 -10.32
N ARG A 138 -4.52 -17.29 -9.14
CA ARG A 138 -4.90 -16.19 -8.26
C ARG A 138 -3.68 -15.58 -7.59
N GLU A 139 -3.58 -14.26 -7.65
CA GLU A 139 -2.60 -13.45 -6.93
C GLU A 139 -3.31 -12.42 -6.07
N ARG A 140 -2.95 -12.34 -4.78
CA ARG A 140 -3.54 -11.41 -3.81
C ARG A 140 -2.47 -10.48 -3.27
N LEU A 141 -2.68 -9.18 -3.39
CA LEU A 141 -1.82 -8.17 -2.77
C LEU A 141 -2.45 -7.65 -1.48
N ARG A 142 -1.62 -7.44 -0.45
CA ARG A 142 -2.05 -6.85 0.82
C ARG A 142 -0.93 -6.15 1.54
N TRP A 143 -1.28 -5.08 2.24
CA TRP A 143 -0.45 -4.50 3.28
C TRP A 143 -0.75 -5.10 4.64
N ASP A 144 0.28 -5.58 5.32
CA ASP A 144 0.20 -5.98 6.71
C ASP A 144 0.60 -4.81 7.60
N GLY A 145 -0.36 -4.16 8.26
CA GLY A 145 -0.10 -3.16 9.30
C GLY A 145 0.12 -1.71 8.82
N LEU A 146 0.08 -1.43 7.52
CA LEU A 146 0.30 -0.07 6.99
C LEU A 146 -0.68 0.95 7.58
N LYS A 147 -1.98 0.62 7.57
CA LYS A 147 -3.03 1.45 8.14
C LYS A 147 -2.74 1.85 9.59
N ARG A 148 -2.29 0.89 10.40
CA ARG A 148 -1.92 1.14 11.80
C ARG A 148 -0.73 2.11 11.88
N ASP A 149 0.30 1.89 11.06
CA ASP A 149 1.50 2.72 11.06
C ASP A 149 1.19 4.17 10.63
N LEU A 150 0.28 4.37 9.67
CA LEU A 150 -0.20 5.69 9.25
C LEU A 150 -1.03 6.38 10.34
N ILE A 151 -1.93 5.65 11.00
CA ILE A 151 -2.71 6.18 12.13
C ILE A 151 -1.78 6.60 13.28
N ASP A 152 -0.78 5.77 13.61
CA ASP A 152 0.19 6.06 14.67
C ASP A 152 1.05 7.29 14.31
N LEU A 153 1.40 7.45 13.03
CA LEU A 153 2.10 8.63 12.52
C LEU A 153 1.26 9.89 12.68
N MET A 154 0.02 9.90 12.16
CA MET A 154 -0.87 11.06 12.26
C MET A 154 -1.13 11.45 13.72
N ALA A 155 -1.33 10.46 14.60
CA ALA A 155 -1.49 10.72 16.02
C ALA A 155 -0.23 11.30 16.68
N GLY A 156 0.96 10.90 16.22
CA GLY A 156 2.22 11.49 16.66
C GLY A 156 2.44 12.92 16.13
N VAL A 157 1.96 13.24 14.92
CA VAL A 157 1.96 14.61 14.38
C VAL A 157 1.03 15.48 15.22
N TYR A 158 -0.20 15.02 15.45
CA TYR A 158 -1.17 15.69 16.32
C TYR A 158 -0.60 16.01 17.70
N GLU A 159 0.03 15.02 18.36
CA GLU A 159 0.73 15.22 19.64
C GLU A 159 1.76 16.35 19.58
N ARG A 160 2.61 16.39 18.54
CA ARG A 160 3.61 17.46 18.39
C ARG A 160 2.96 18.83 18.19
N CYS A 161 1.89 18.90 17.42
CA CYS A 161 1.15 20.14 17.21
C CYS A 161 0.51 20.63 18.52
N VAL A 162 -0.06 19.73 19.32
CA VAL A 162 -0.64 20.06 20.64
C VAL A 162 0.44 20.60 21.58
N VAL A 163 1.60 19.94 21.66
CA VAL A 163 2.73 20.40 22.50
C VAL A 163 3.25 21.76 22.05
N ALA A 164 3.29 22.01 20.74
CA ALA A 164 3.72 23.29 20.20
C ALA A 164 2.72 24.43 20.50
N ALA A 165 1.43 24.17 20.33
CA ALA A 165 0.37 25.15 20.58
C ALA A 165 0.16 25.43 22.08
N TRP A 166 0.31 24.41 22.94
CA TRP A 166 0.15 24.55 24.39
C TRP A 166 1.30 23.88 25.18
N PRO A 167 2.48 24.51 25.25
CA PRO A 167 3.66 23.95 25.93
C PRO A 167 3.51 23.70 27.44
N GLY A 168 2.48 24.29 28.07
CA GLY A 168 2.18 24.12 29.49
C GLY A 168 1.25 22.95 29.82
N LEU A 169 0.78 22.19 28.82
CA LEU A 169 -0.08 21.04 29.07
C LEU A 169 0.69 19.91 29.75
N PRO A 170 0.10 19.23 30.76
CA PRO A 170 0.73 18.05 31.35
C PRO A 170 0.90 16.91 30.35
N ASP A 171 2.05 16.23 30.38
CA ASP A 171 2.35 15.09 29.49
C ASP A 171 1.25 14.01 29.48
N VAL A 172 0.65 13.74 30.64
CA VAL A 172 -0.45 12.79 30.77
C VAL A 172 -1.67 13.21 29.95
N PHE A 173 -1.97 14.51 29.92
CA PHE A 173 -3.09 15.05 29.15
C PHE A 173 -2.80 15.00 27.64
N VAL A 174 -1.58 15.34 27.24
CA VAL A 174 -1.11 15.21 25.85
C VAL A 174 -1.21 13.76 25.37
N ALA A 175 -0.78 12.80 26.20
CA ALA A 175 -0.88 11.37 25.89
C ALA A 175 -2.35 10.89 25.78
N GLU A 176 -3.26 11.40 26.63
CA GLU A 176 -4.70 11.14 26.54
C GLU A 176 -5.28 11.66 25.22
N LEU A 177 -4.95 12.90 24.84
CA LEU A 177 -5.39 13.52 23.58
C LEU A 177 -4.89 12.74 22.36
N ARG A 178 -3.62 12.33 22.35
CA ARG A 178 -3.07 11.46 21.30
C ARG A 178 -3.80 10.12 21.22
N GLY A 179 -4.05 9.49 22.37
CA GLY A 179 -4.75 8.20 22.43
C GLY A 179 -6.17 8.30 21.89
N LEU A 180 -6.87 9.37 22.26
CA LEU A 180 -8.22 9.71 21.79
C LEU A 180 -8.24 9.92 20.27
N TYR A 181 -7.38 10.80 19.75
CA TYR A 181 -7.26 11.08 18.32
C TYR A 181 -6.95 9.81 17.50
N ARG A 182 -5.99 9.00 17.96
CA ARG A 182 -5.66 7.69 17.37
C ARG A 182 -6.87 6.74 17.35
N GLY A 183 -7.65 6.71 18.43
CA GLY A 183 -8.87 5.92 18.55
C GLY A 183 -9.91 6.31 17.51
N HIS A 184 -10.20 7.61 17.38
CA HIS A 184 -11.16 8.09 16.39
C HIS A 184 -10.67 7.91 14.96
N LEU A 185 -9.39 8.17 14.65
CA LEU A 185 -8.80 7.86 13.34
C LEU A 185 -9.04 6.40 12.93
N THR A 186 -8.83 5.47 13.87
CA THR A 186 -9.06 4.04 13.63
C THR A 186 -10.54 3.78 13.32
N GLN A 187 -11.45 4.29 14.14
CA GLN A 187 -12.89 4.08 13.96
C GLN A 187 -13.43 4.72 12.68
N THR A 188 -12.99 5.93 12.34
CA THR A 188 -13.40 6.64 11.12
C THR A 188 -12.94 5.88 9.88
N TRP A 189 -11.67 5.44 9.85
CA TRP A 189 -11.13 4.71 8.70
C TRP A 189 -11.82 3.35 8.49
N GLU A 190 -12.27 2.66 9.54
CA GLU A 190 -13.08 1.44 9.37
C GLU A 190 -14.48 1.71 8.77
N ARG A 191 -15.00 2.93 8.89
CA ARG A 191 -16.34 3.29 8.38
C ARG A 191 -16.29 3.85 6.97
N VAL A 192 -15.30 4.70 6.70
CA VAL A 192 -15.13 5.37 5.42
C VAL A 192 -13.64 5.28 5.04
N PRO A 193 -13.29 4.52 4.00
CA PRO A 193 -11.93 4.51 3.48
C PRO A 193 -11.52 5.93 3.06
N LEU A 194 -10.32 6.33 3.45
CA LEU A 194 -9.82 7.69 3.22
C LEU A 194 -9.63 8.01 1.72
N SER A 195 -9.52 6.99 0.85
CA SER A 195 -9.25 7.14 -0.58
C SER A 195 -10.41 7.76 -1.37
N ASP A 196 -11.65 7.55 -0.94
CA ASP A 196 -12.82 7.80 -1.81
C ASP A 196 -13.67 8.99 -1.33
N GLN A 197 -13.58 9.36 -0.06
CA GLN A 197 -14.51 10.29 0.60
C GLN A 197 -13.83 11.08 1.73
N LYS A 198 -12.79 11.89 1.42
CA LYS A 198 -12.05 12.70 2.41
C LYS A 198 -12.99 13.57 3.25
N ASP A 199 -13.94 14.26 2.61
CA ASP A 199 -14.84 15.18 3.31
C ASP A 199 -15.74 14.41 4.29
N ASP A 200 -16.32 13.28 3.88
CA ASP A 200 -17.10 12.42 4.76
C ASP A 200 -16.23 11.82 5.89
N PHE A 201 -14.96 11.50 5.62
CA PHE A 201 -14.01 11.05 6.63
C PHE A 201 -13.79 12.13 7.70
N LEU A 202 -13.54 13.37 7.29
CA LEU A 202 -13.32 14.49 8.21
C LEU A 202 -14.58 14.80 9.02
N ASP A 203 -15.74 14.84 8.38
CA ASP A 203 -17.02 15.07 9.05
C ASP A 203 -17.31 14.01 10.12
N ILE A 204 -17.04 12.73 9.82
CA ILE A 204 -17.20 11.64 10.79
C ILE A 204 -16.17 11.76 11.92
N LEU A 205 -14.91 12.08 11.60
CA LEU A 205 -13.87 12.26 12.61
C LEU A 205 -14.23 13.39 13.57
N VAL A 206 -14.58 14.57 13.06
CA VAL A 206 -14.99 15.74 13.85
C VAL A 206 -16.19 15.37 14.71
N SER A 207 -17.25 14.83 14.11
CA SER A 207 -18.47 14.46 14.82
C SER A 207 -18.23 13.44 15.95
N ALA A 208 -17.30 12.51 15.76
CA ALA A 208 -16.95 11.51 16.78
C ALA A 208 -16.03 12.08 17.87
N MET A 209 -15.11 12.95 17.50
CA MET A 209 -14.04 13.42 18.39
C MET A 209 -14.46 14.58 19.29
N THR A 210 -15.28 15.51 18.79
CA THR A 210 -15.73 16.70 19.53
C THR A 210 -16.28 16.38 20.93
N PRO A 211 -17.27 15.48 21.12
CA PRO A 211 -17.82 15.21 22.45
C PRO A 211 -16.78 14.65 23.42
N ASP A 212 -15.89 13.77 22.95
CA ASP A 212 -14.88 13.12 23.80
C ASP A 212 -13.76 14.11 24.21
N VAL A 213 -13.40 15.05 23.31
CA VAL A 213 -12.46 16.14 23.63
C VAL A 213 -13.08 17.13 24.62
N GLU A 214 -14.34 17.52 24.42
CA GLU A 214 -15.08 18.40 25.34
C GLU A 214 -15.15 17.79 26.76
N GLU A 215 -15.48 16.50 26.87
CA GLU A 215 -15.50 15.79 28.15
C GLU A 215 -14.10 15.78 28.79
N LEU A 216 -13.07 15.46 28.00
CA LEU A 216 -11.70 15.36 28.48
C LEU A 216 -11.16 16.70 29.01
N VAL A 217 -11.38 17.79 28.27
CA VAL A 217 -11.00 19.17 28.68
C VAL A 217 -11.74 19.57 29.96
N SER A 218 -13.06 19.33 30.01
CA SER A 218 -13.90 19.66 31.16
C SER A 218 -13.47 18.91 32.43
N ARG A 219 -13.25 17.60 32.33
CA ARG A 219 -12.80 16.74 33.44
C ARG A 219 -11.44 17.15 33.99
N ARG A 220 -10.56 17.66 33.14
CA ARG A 220 -9.19 18.07 33.50
C ARG A 220 -9.08 19.53 33.92
N ASN A 221 -10.17 20.32 33.78
CA ASN A 221 -10.16 21.77 33.97
C ASN A 221 -9.02 22.44 33.20
N ALA A 222 -8.79 21.99 31.97
CA ALA A 222 -7.72 22.49 31.13
C ALA A 222 -8.12 23.85 30.54
N ALA A 223 -7.18 24.81 30.54
CA ALA A 223 -7.37 26.12 29.93
C ALA A 223 -7.10 26.07 28.41
N VAL A 224 -7.80 25.19 27.71
CA VAL A 224 -7.70 24.98 26.26
C VAL A 224 -9.10 24.91 25.68
N ASP A 225 -9.32 25.48 24.50
CA ASP A 225 -10.58 25.38 23.79
C ASP A 225 -10.70 23.99 23.12
N PRO A 226 -11.73 23.19 23.44
CA PRO A 226 -12.00 21.91 22.76
C PRO A 226 -12.09 22.04 21.24
N VAL A 227 -12.61 23.16 20.73
CA VAL A 227 -12.75 23.40 19.28
C VAL A 227 -11.38 23.51 18.63
N GLU A 228 -10.45 24.25 19.24
CA GLU A 228 -9.07 24.38 18.73
C GLU A 228 -8.33 23.04 18.70
N LEU A 229 -8.58 22.15 19.67
CA LEU A 229 -8.01 20.80 19.70
C LEU A 229 -8.58 19.91 18.58
N VAL A 230 -9.85 20.09 18.22
CA VAL A 230 -10.48 19.36 17.12
C VAL A 230 -10.00 19.87 15.77
N ASP A 231 -9.99 21.19 15.59
CA ASP A 231 -9.49 21.84 14.38
C ASP A 231 -8.04 21.47 14.10
N LEU A 232 -7.20 21.36 15.14
CA LEU A 232 -5.84 20.89 14.99
C LEU A 232 -5.77 19.43 14.52
N GLY A 233 -6.68 18.58 14.99
CA GLY A 233 -6.77 17.19 14.53
C GLY A 233 -7.18 17.06 13.07
N VAL A 234 -8.07 17.94 12.61
CA VAL A 234 -8.43 18.06 11.18
C VAL A 234 -7.24 18.57 10.38
N ALA A 235 -6.58 19.64 10.84
CA ALA A 235 -5.44 20.24 10.18
C ALA A 235 -4.30 19.24 9.93
N VAL A 236 -4.09 18.26 10.81
CA VAL A 236 -3.08 17.20 10.59
C VAL A 236 -3.39 16.33 9.37
N ILE A 237 -4.66 16.07 9.07
CA ILE A 237 -5.10 15.27 7.90
C ILE A 237 -5.17 16.16 6.65
N GLU A 238 -5.53 17.42 6.86
CA GLU A 238 -5.61 18.43 5.83
C GLU A 238 -4.28 19.08 5.48
N ASP A 239 -3.18 18.76 6.18
CA ASP A 239 -1.88 19.38 5.99
C ASP A 239 -1.38 19.17 4.55
N GLU A 240 -1.72 20.12 3.68
CA GLU A 240 -1.25 20.25 2.30
C GLU A 240 0.21 20.72 2.25
N ASP A 241 0.72 21.25 3.37
CA ASP A 241 2.00 21.92 3.50
C ASP A 241 3.01 21.08 4.31
N SER A 242 3.42 19.95 3.72
CA SER A 242 4.74 19.30 3.90
C SER A 242 5.12 18.58 5.20
N GLN A 243 4.47 18.76 6.36
CA GLN A 243 4.99 18.07 7.57
C GLN A 243 4.69 16.58 7.56
N VAL A 244 3.45 16.18 7.28
CA VAL A 244 3.08 14.76 7.18
C VAL A 244 3.82 14.10 6.02
N GLU A 245 3.87 14.76 4.87
CA GLU A 245 4.60 14.31 3.68
C GLU A 245 6.09 14.11 3.97
N GLY A 246 6.77 15.12 4.53
CA GLY A 246 8.19 15.02 4.86
C GLY A 246 8.50 13.95 5.92
N ILE A 247 7.55 13.65 6.83
CA ILE A 247 7.69 12.51 7.75
C ILE A 247 7.46 11.19 7.03
N ILE A 248 6.51 11.11 6.09
CA ILE A 248 6.31 9.90 5.29
C ILE A 248 7.56 9.62 4.46
N GLU A 249 8.11 10.61 3.77
CA GLU A 249 9.34 10.46 2.99
C GLU A 249 10.53 10.02 3.86
N ARG A 250 10.67 10.61 5.05
CA ARG A 250 11.80 10.34 5.95
C ARG A 250 11.67 9.02 6.72
N ASP A 251 10.50 8.78 7.32
CA ASP A 251 10.29 7.71 8.31
C ASP A 251 9.50 6.52 7.74
N LEU A 252 8.70 6.75 6.70
CA LEU A 252 7.90 5.74 5.99
C LEU A 252 8.28 5.66 4.51
N MET A 253 9.57 5.69 4.21
CA MET A 253 10.07 5.80 2.83
C MET A 253 9.43 4.76 1.90
N GLY A 254 9.19 3.52 2.34
CA GLY A 254 8.52 2.53 1.49
C GLY A 254 7.06 2.84 1.17
N VAL A 255 6.38 3.59 2.03
CA VAL A 255 5.03 4.11 1.73
C VAL A 255 5.11 5.18 0.65
N ALA A 256 6.06 6.13 0.77
CA ALA A 256 6.33 7.10 -0.30
C ALA A 256 6.62 6.40 -1.62
N GLN A 257 7.43 5.34 -1.60
CA GLN A 257 7.71 4.52 -2.77
C GLN A 257 6.46 3.83 -3.33
N ALA A 258 5.57 3.30 -2.48
CA ALA A 258 4.33 2.68 -2.93
C ALA A 258 3.38 3.63 -3.67
N PHE A 259 3.36 4.92 -3.33
CA PHE A 259 2.55 5.92 -4.04
C PHE A 259 2.96 6.06 -5.51
N VAL A 260 4.22 5.81 -5.82
CA VAL A 260 4.78 5.96 -7.19
C VAL A 260 5.08 4.62 -7.85
N SER A 261 4.72 3.50 -7.20
CA SER A 261 5.03 2.16 -7.67
C SER A 261 3.80 1.44 -8.21
N SER A 262 4.01 0.61 -9.23
CA SER A 262 2.95 -0.26 -9.75
C SER A 262 3.44 -1.69 -10.00
N LEU A 263 2.49 -2.62 -10.05
CA LEU A 263 2.65 -3.98 -10.56
C LEU A 263 1.91 -4.11 -11.88
N LYS A 264 2.64 -4.46 -12.93
CA LYS A 264 2.10 -5.00 -14.18
C LYS A 264 2.21 -6.51 -14.15
N LEU A 265 1.07 -7.19 -14.15
CA LEU A 265 1.01 -8.65 -14.16
C LEU A 265 0.45 -9.11 -15.51
N SER A 266 1.13 -10.06 -16.16
CA SER A 266 0.63 -10.79 -17.33
C SER A 266 0.68 -12.30 -17.06
N VAL A 267 -0.42 -12.99 -17.36
CA VAL A 267 -0.60 -14.43 -17.14
C VAL A 267 -1.04 -15.11 -18.42
N GLU A 268 -0.19 -15.98 -18.95
CA GLU A 268 -0.49 -16.93 -20.00
C GLU A 268 -1.02 -18.24 -19.38
N MET A 269 -2.25 -18.58 -19.72
CA MET A 269 -2.94 -19.77 -19.23
C MET A 269 -3.08 -20.83 -20.34
N PRO A 270 -3.14 -22.11 -20.00
CA PRO A 270 -3.42 -23.14 -20.99
C PRO A 270 -4.91 -23.16 -21.34
N GLY A 271 -5.24 -23.27 -22.63
CA GLY A 271 -6.62 -23.40 -23.10
C GLY A 271 -7.36 -22.06 -23.24
N GLU A 272 -8.69 -22.12 -23.21
CA GLU A 272 -9.56 -20.95 -23.38
C GLU A 272 -9.77 -20.24 -22.05
N ILE A 273 -9.61 -18.92 -21.99
CA ILE A 273 -9.97 -18.12 -20.81
C ILE A 273 -11.49 -18.10 -20.66
N ILE A 274 -12.00 -18.55 -19.51
CA ILE A 274 -13.44 -18.65 -19.25
C ILE A 274 -13.94 -17.66 -18.18
N ASP A 275 -13.05 -17.11 -17.37
CA ASP A 275 -13.38 -16.11 -16.36
C ASP A 275 -12.12 -15.31 -15.98
N THR A 276 -12.25 -14.00 -15.83
CA THR A 276 -11.15 -13.13 -15.40
C THR A 276 -11.67 -11.76 -14.95
N ASN A 277 -10.95 -11.12 -14.03
CA ASN A 277 -11.13 -9.69 -13.72
C ASN A 277 -10.06 -8.79 -14.36
N GLY A 278 -9.22 -9.35 -15.25
CA GLY A 278 -8.21 -8.64 -16.03
C GLY A 278 -8.64 -8.37 -17.47
N THR A 279 -7.71 -7.83 -18.26
CA THR A 279 -7.90 -7.61 -19.70
C THR A 279 -7.17 -8.69 -20.49
N VAL A 280 -7.84 -9.33 -21.45
CA VAL A 280 -7.20 -10.29 -22.36
C VAL A 280 -6.58 -9.54 -23.53
N ASP A 281 -5.30 -9.77 -23.81
CA ASP A 281 -4.60 -9.16 -24.96
C ASP A 281 -4.76 -9.98 -26.25
N ASP A 282 -4.19 -9.48 -27.35
CA ASP A 282 -4.27 -10.09 -28.67
C ASP A 282 -3.55 -11.45 -28.75
N GLU A 283 -2.63 -11.73 -27.83
CA GLU A 283 -1.88 -12.99 -27.73
C GLU A 283 -2.59 -14.01 -26.81
N GLY A 284 -3.68 -13.60 -26.16
CA GLY A 284 -4.49 -14.43 -25.27
C GLY A 284 -4.00 -14.46 -23.82
N ALA A 285 -3.01 -13.63 -23.47
CA ALA A 285 -2.58 -13.46 -22.09
C ALA A 285 -3.53 -12.51 -21.36
N VAL A 286 -3.62 -12.66 -20.04
CA VAL A 286 -4.46 -11.82 -19.19
C VAL A 286 -3.58 -10.85 -18.41
N ALA A 287 -3.88 -9.55 -18.51
CA ALA A 287 -3.08 -8.48 -17.94
C ALA A 287 -3.83 -7.63 -16.91
N TRP A 288 -3.07 -7.14 -15.93
CA TRP A 288 -3.48 -6.15 -14.91
C TRP A 288 -2.40 -5.10 -14.70
N THR A 289 -2.82 -3.93 -14.25
CA THR A 289 -1.94 -2.91 -13.67
C THR A 289 -2.54 -2.46 -12.35
N VAL A 290 -1.75 -2.53 -11.28
CA VAL A 290 -2.20 -2.25 -9.90
C VAL A 290 -1.18 -1.34 -9.23
N GLY A 291 -1.63 -0.22 -8.64
CA GLY A 291 -0.79 0.60 -7.77
C GLY A 291 -0.45 -0.12 -6.46
N LEU A 292 0.80 -0.05 -6.00
CA LEU A 292 1.24 -0.78 -4.80
C LEU A 292 0.59 -0.28 -3.50
N LEU A 293 -0.05 0.89 -3.52
CA LEU A 293 -0.81 1.43 -2.38
C LEU A 293 -2.28 0.99 -2.36
N GLU A 294 -2.86 0.59 -3.51
CA GLU A 294 -4.25 0.12 -3.59
C GLU A 294 -4.62 -0.97 -2.56
N PRO A 295 -3.75 -1.96 -2.25
CA PRO A 295 -4.10 -3.01 -1.29
C PRO A 295 -3.95 -2.60 0.19
N MET A 296 -4.03 -1.30 0.50
CA MET A 296 -3.94 -0.76 1.87
C MET A 296 -5.22 -1.05 2.67
N ASP A 297 -6.39 -0.84 2.07
CA ASP A 297 -7.69 -0.95 2.76
C ASP A 297 -8.31 -2.33 2.64
N LYS A 298 -8.10 -2.99 1.50
CA LYS A 298 -8.62 -4.32 1.19
C LYS A 298 -7.59 -5.07 0.36
N HIS A 299 -7.66 -6.39 0.37
CA HIS A 299 -6.83 -7.16 -0.54
C HIS A 299 -7.24 -6.88 -1.99
N VAL A 300 -6.26 -6.66 -2.86
CA VAL A 300 -6.47 -6.67 -4.31
C VAL A 300 -6.30 -8.10 -4.77
N GLU A 301 -7.32 -8.67 -5.41
CA GLU A 301 -7.30 -10.03 -5.95
C GLU A 301 -7.29 -9.98 -7.48
N LEU A 302 -6.29 -10.62 -8.08
CA LEU A 302 -6.12 -10.78 -9.53
C LEU A 302 -6.38 -12.24 -9.84
N VAL A 303 -7.38 -12.51 -10.68
CA VAL A 303 -7.85 -13.88 -10.92
C VAL A 303 -8.11 -14.12 -12.39
N VAL A 304 -7.62 -15.26 -12.88
CA VAL A 304 -7.93 -15.78 -14.21
C VAL A 304 -8.19 -17.28 -14.13
N ARG A 305 -9.20 -17.73 -14.86
CA ARG A 305 -9.55 -19.13 -15.02
C ARG A 305 -9.56 -19.52 -16.48
N SER A 306 -8.98 -20.67 -16.79
CA SER A 306 -8.99 -21.26 -18.11
C SER A 306 -9.56 -22.68 -18.14
N LEU A 307 -9.94 -23.13 -19.35
CA LEU A 307 -10.42 -24.47 -19.67
C LEU A 307 -9.59 -25.08 -20.80
N VAL A 308 -9.00 -26.24 -20.55
CA VAL A 308 -8.39 -27.09 -21.58
C VAL A 308 -9.39 -28.19 -21.90
N ARG A 309 -9.94 -28.17 -23.12
CA ARG A 309 -10.86 -29.21 -23.61
C ARG A 309 -10.07 -30.46 -23.96
N ASP A 310 -10.70 -31.62 -23.72
CA ASP A 310 -10.16 -32.94 -24.08
C ASP A 310 -10.12 -33.17 -25.61
#